data_AF-A0A936LR29-F1
#
_entry.id   AF-A0A936LR29-F1
#
_cell.length_a   1.000
_cell.length_b   1.000
_cell.length_c   1.000
_cell.angle_alpha   90.00
_cell.angle_beta   90.00
_cell.angle_gamma   90.00
#
_symmetry.space_group_name_H-M   'P 1'
#
loop_
_entity.id
_entity.type
_entity.pdbx_description
1 polymer ?
#
loop_
_entity_poly.entity_id
_entity_poly.type
_entity_poly.pdbx_seq_one_letter_code
_entity_poly.pdbx_strand_id
1 'polypeptide(L)'
;MMITSPFNLALFSFTGCLLLASCGTTPTEQKAETDQKLEKIEDKMMDASAANTQAAWENERTVILNDLRQLRDDIDRKLANTNEKLADTKLKPSDRNDHEALKTELTREKNKVEDLIVKAENATDATWSSAKAEIETSSEEVKGWWARQKEKVDKKTTVDKDNDGH
;
A
#
# COMPACT_ATOMS: atom_id res chain seq x y z
N MET A 1 -23.64 33.70 46.34
CA MET A 1 -24.05 32.42 46.94
C MET A 1 -22.81 31.81 47.56
N MET A 2 -22.71 31.92 48.89
CA MET A 2 -21.65 31.37 49.71
C MET A 2 -21.96 29.89 49.93
N ILE A 3 -20.96 29.02 49.79
CA ILE A 3 -20.98 27.71 50.46
C ILE A 3 -19.71 27.62 51.27
N THR A 4 -19.94 27.56 52.58
CA THR A 4 -19.00 27.47 53.67
C THR A 4 -18.88 26.01 54.14
N SER A 5 -17.71 25.71 54.73
CA SER A 5 -17.46 24.71 55.79
C SER A 5 -17.17 23.25 55.39
N PRO A 6 -16.53 22.44 56.28
CA PRO A 6 -15.36 22.73 57.12
C PRO A 6 -14.33 21.57 57.23
N PHE A 7 -13.14 21.91 57.76
CA PHE A 7 -12.24 21.11 58.62
C PHE A 7 -12.22 19.55 58.53
N ASN A 8 -11.02 19.00 58.27
CA ASN A 8 -10.42 18.01 59.16
C ASN A 8 -8.88 17.97 59.03
N LEU A 9 -8.21 18.29 60.14
CA LEU A 9 -6.79 18.04 60.39
C LEU A 9 -6.54 16.53 60.45
N ALA A 10 -5.49 16.06 59.78
CA ALA A 10 -4.79 14.85 60.19
C ALA A 10 -3.29 15.05 59.98
N LEU A 11 -2.61 15.44 61.06
CA LEU A 11 -1.18 15.26 61.24
C LEU A 11 -0.89 13.74 61.20
N PHE A 12 -0.12 13.28 60.23
CA PHE A 12 0.64 12.04 60.37
C PHE A 12 2.12 12.38 60.29
N SER A 13 2.71 12.51 61.48
CA SER A 13 4.14 12.54 61.68
C SER A 13 4.69 11.14 61.39
N PHE A 14 5.32 10.96 60.23
CA PHE A 14 6.09 9.75 59.92
C PHE A 14 7.58 10.05 60.09
N THR A 15 7.99 10.14 61.36
CA THR A 15 9.38 10.04 61.76
C THR A 15 9.80 8.58 61.60
N GLY A 16 10.51 8.25 60.52
CA GLY A 16 10.96 6.89 60.22
C GLY A 16 12.29 6.87 59.48
N CYS A 17 13.37 6.94 60.26
CA CYS A 17 14.75 6.51 59.98
C CYS A 17 15.25 6.51 58.52
N LEU A 18 15.95 7.58 58.14
CA LEU A 18 17.09 7.51 57.22
C LEU A 18 18.18 6.65 57.89
N LEU A 19 18.32 5.41 57.47
CA LEU A 19 19.56 4.64 57.62
C LEU A 19 19.79 3.83 56.33
N LEU A 20 20.28 4.51 55.28
CA LEU A 20 20.97 3.83 54.19
C LEU A 20 22.47 3.96 54.45
N ALA A 21 23.00 2.91 55.08
CA ALA A 21 24.42 2.66 55.15
C ALA A 21 24.96 2.43 53.74
N SER A 22 25.94 3.27 53.40
CA SER A 22 26.82 3.19 52.24
C SER A 22 27.43 1.79 52.08
N CYS A 23 27.16 1.17 50.93
CA CYS A 23 28.07 0.26 50.24
C CYS A 23 28.18 0.69 48.78
N GLY A 24 29.17 1.55 48.51
CA GLY A 24 29.93 1.67 47.27
C GLY A 24 29.16 1.63 45.95
N THR A 25 28.64 2.78 45.52
CA THR A 25 28.89 3.33 44.18
C THR A 25 28.70 4.84 44.29
N THR A 26 29.60 5.60 43.68
CA THR A 26 29.51 7.06 43.75
C THR A 26 28.26 7.54 42.99
N PRO A 27 27.60 8.65 43.40
CA PRO A 27 26.45 9.20 42.66
C PRO A 27 26.74 9.47 41.17
N THR A 28 28.02 9.66 40.85
CA THR A 28 28.55 9.86 39.50
C THR A 28 28.54 8.56 38.67
N GLU A 29 28.84 7.40 39.26
CA GLU A 29 28.77 6.08 38.60
C GLU A 29 27.33 5.63 38.36
N GLN A 30 26.42 5.86 39.31
CA GLN A 30 24.99 5.57 39.11
C GLN A 30 24.37 6.45 38.02
N LYS A 31 24.77 7.72 37.92
CA LYS A 31 24.36 8.58 36.80
C LYS A 31 24.91 8.08 35.48
N ALA A 32 26.20 7.75 35.41
CA ALA A 32 26.82 7.24 34.18
C ALA A 32 26.19 5.92 33.69
N GLU A 33 25.88 4.97 34.59
CA GLU A 33 25.16 3.74 34.21
C GLU A 33 23.71 4.03 33.77
N THR A 34 23.04 4.99 34.42
CA THR A 34 21.65 5.32 34.09
C THR A 34 21.57 6.06 32.75
N ASP A 35 22.49 6.99 32.49
CA ASP A 35 22.61 7.70 31.21
C ASP A 35 22.93 6.73 30.07
N GLN A 36 23.85 5.78 30.29
CA GLN A 36 24.18 4.74 29.29
C GLN A 36 23.03 3.75 29.04
N LYS A 37 22.16 3.51 30.04
CA LYS A 37 20.94 2.70 29.86
C LYS A 37 19.85 3.48 29.14
N LEU A 38 19.71 4.78 29.40
CA LEU A 38 18.80 5.68 28.69
C LEU A 38 19.18 5.78 27.21
N GLU A 39 20.45 6.01 26.89
CA GLU A 39 20.96 6.06 25.51
C GLU A 39 20.68 4.75 24.76
N LYS A 40 20.94 3.59 25.39
CA LYS A 40 20.61 2.27 24.80
C LYS A 40 19.11 2.03 24.63
N ILE A 41 18.25 2.62 25.46
CA ILE A 41 16.80 2.50 25.31
C ILE A 41 16.32 3.41 24.19
N GLU A 42 16.82 4.64 24.13
CA GLU A 42 16.51 5.60 23.07
C GLU A 42 16.93 5.07 21.70
N ASP A 43 18.16 4.57 21.56
CA ASP A 43 18.64 3.90 20.34
C ASP A 43 17.72 2.74 19.94
N LYS A 44 17.37 1.86 20.89
CA LYS A 44 16.47 0.73 20.60
C LYS A 44 15.06 1.17 20.22
N MET A 45 14.54 2.26 20.79
CA MET A 45 13.22 2.79 20.44
C MET A 45 13.25 3.45 19.06
N MET A 46 14.33 4.16 18.71
CA MET A 46 14.53 4.73 17.38
C MET A 46 14.66 3.62 16.32
N ASP A 47 15.46 2.59 16.59
CA ASP A 47 15.62 1.42 15.71
C ASP A 47 14.28 0.68 15.52
N ALA A 48 13.52 0.45 16.59
CA ALA A 48 12.22 -0.20 16.52
C ALA A 48 11.19 0.63 15.74
N SER A 49 11.21 1.96 15.90
CA SER A 49 10.34 2.87 15.16
C SER A 49 10.69 2.86 13.67
N ALA A 50 11.97 2.96 13.32
CA ALA A 50 12.45 2.91 11.95
C ALA A 50 12.14 1.56 11.27
N ALA A 51 12.32 0.45 11.98
CA ALA A 51 11.98 -0.88 11.49
C ALA A 51 10.46 -1.03 11.21
N ASN A 52 9.61 -0.43 12.05
CA ASN A 52 8.16 -0.46 11.84
C ASN A 52 7.74 0.36 10.60
N THR A 53 8.35 1.53 10.40
CA THR A 53 8.13 2.33 9.19
C THR A 53 8.61 1.59 7.93
N GLN A 54 9.78 0.95 8.00
CA GLN A 54 10.31 0.15 6.90
C GLN A 54 9.38 -1.00 6.52
N ALA A 55 8.95 -1.80 7.50
CA ALA A 55 8.05 -2.92 7.26
C ALA A 55 6.69 -2.46 6.68
N ALA A 56 6.20 -1.29 7.10
CA ALA A 56 4.92 -0.76 6.62
C ALA A 56 4.96 -0.43 5.12
N TRP A 57 5.94 0.34 4.64
CA TRP A 57 5.99 0.72 3.22
C TRP A 57 6.34 -0.48 2.32
N GLU A 58 7.19 -1.40 2.79
CA GLU A 58 7.51 -2.63 2.04
C GLU A 58 6.26 -3.50 1.84
N ASN A 59 5.40 -3.60 2.86
CA ASN A 59 4.13 -4.29 2.77
C ASN A 59 3.18 -3.60 1.78
N GLU A 60 2.98 -2.28 1.90
CA GLU A 60 2.17 -1.52 0.94
C GLU A 60 2.65 -1.69 -0.50
N ARG A 61 3.97 -1.62 -0.73
CA ARG A 61 4.58 -1.85 -2.04
C ARG A 61 4.30 -3.24 -2.56
N THR A 62 4.36 -4.25 -1.70
CA THR A 62 4.08 -5.64 -2.07
C THR A 62 2.63 -5.82 -2.49
N VAL A 63 1.68 -5.23 -1.76
CA VAL A 63 0.24 -5.26 -2.10
C VAL A 63 0.01 -4.61 -3.47
N ILE A 64 0.53 -3.41 -3.68
CA ILE A 64 0.38 -2.70 -4.96
C ILE A 64 1.02 -3.48 -6.12
N LEU A 65 2.19 -4.08 -5.91
CA LEU A 65 2.83 -4.91 -6.93
C LEU A 65 1.99 -6.13 -7.30
N ASN A 66 1.35 -6.77 -6.34
CA ASN A 66 0.46 -7.90 -6.62
C ASN A 66 -0.76 -7.47 -7.44
N ASP A 67 -1.39 -6.34 -7.09
CA ASP A 67 -2.52 -5.79 -7.84
C ASP A 67 -2.15 -5.43 -9.28
N LEU A 68 -0.99 -4.78 -9.48
CA LEU A 68 -0.49 -4.44 -10.82
C LEU A 68 -0.16 -5.68 -11.65
N ARG A 69 0.46 -6.69 -11.04
CA ARG A 69 0.76 -7.98 -11.72
C ARG A 69 -0.52 -8.70 -12.12
N GLN A 70 -1.53 -8.72 -11.24
CA GLN A 70 -2.84 -9.27 -11.58
C GLN A 70 -3.49 -8.53 -12.75
N LEU A 71 -3.45 -7.19 -12.76
CA LEU A 71 -3.98 -6.39 -13.86
C LEU A 71 -3.25 -6.68 -15.19
N ARG A 72 -1.92 -6.81 -15.15
CA ARG A 72 -1.12 -7.21 -16.33
C ARG A 72 -1.55 -8.59 -16.84
N ASP A 73 -1.69 -9.56 -15.95
CA ASP A 73 -2.04 -10.94 -16.31
C ASP A 73 -3.46 -11.03 -16.90
N ASP A 74 -4.40 -10.22 -16.40
CA ASP A 74 -5.74 -10.07 -16.98
C ASP A 74 -5.69 -9.49 -18.40
N ILE A 75 -4.88 -8.44 -18.62
CA ILE A 75 -4.64 -7.86 -19.95
C ILE A 75 -4.02 -8.90 -20.89
N ASP A 76 -3.02 -9.64 -20.44
CA ASP A 76 -2.36 -10.69 -21.22
C ASP A 76 -3.33 -11.79 -21.65
N ARG A 77 -4.20 -12.23 -20.74
CA ARG A 77 -5.25 -13.21 -21.07
C ARG A 77 -6.18 -12.71 -22.17
N LYS A 78 -6.58 -11.44 -22.11
CA LYS A 78 -7.44 -10.84 -23.13
C LYS A 78 -6.70 -10.64 -24.46
N LEU A 79 -5.42 -10.31 -24.42
CA LEU A 79 -4.56 -10.20 -25.60
C LEU A 79 -4.41 -11.56 -26.29
N ALA A 80 -4.19 -12.64 -25.52
CA ALA A 80 -4.16 -14.00 -26.04
C ALA A 80 -5.48 -14.38 -26.73
N ASN A 81 -6.62 -14.16 -26.06
CA ASN A 81 -7.95 -14.41 -26.66
C ASN A 81 -8.21 -13.57 -27.92
N THR A 82 -7.73 -12.32 -27.95
CA THR A 82 -7.87 -11.45 -29.13
C THR A 82 -7.01 -11.95 -30.29
N ASN A 83 -5.79 -12.40 -30.03
CA ASN A 83 -4.94 -13.02 -31.05
C ASN A 83 -5.53 -14.32 -31.59
N GLU A 84 -6.14 -15.15 -30.74
CA GLU A 84 -6.87 -16.36 -31.18
C GLU A 84 -8.00 -16.02 -32.15
N LYS A 85 -8.80 -14.97 -31.85
CA LYS A 85 -9.86 -14.50 -32.76
C LYS A 85 -9.28 -13.98 -34.08
N LEU A 86 -8.20 -13.21 -34.04
CA LEU A 86 -7.53 -12.72 -35.24
C LEU A 86 -6.95 -13.85 -36.10
N ALA A 87 -6.55 -14.97 -35.49
CA ALA A 87 -6.07 -16.14 -36.22
C ALA A 87 -7.19 -16.89 -36.97
N ASP A 88 -8.46 -16.64 -36.65
CA ASP A 88 -9.58 -17.24 -37.38
C ASP A 88 -9.65 -16.71 -38.82
N THR A 89 -9.43 -17.60 -39.78
CA THR A 89 -9.52 -17.32 -41.23
C THR A 89 -10.91 -16.92 -41.70
N LYS A 90 -11.97 -17.23 -40.93
CA LYS A 90 -13.36 -16.92 -41.27
C LYS A 90 -13.84 -15.58 -40.70
N LEU A 91 -13.00 -14.89 -39.93
CA LEU A 91 -13.33 -13.62 -39.32
C LEU A 91 -13.62 -12.56 -40.40
N LYS A 92 -14.76 -11.88 -40.28
CA LYS A 92 -15.15 -10.82 -41.22
C LYS A 92 -14.13 -9.67 -41.16
N PRO A 93 -13.88 -8.95 -42.28
CA PRO A 93 -12.93 -7.83 -42.29
C PRO A 93 -13.23 -6.73 -41.27
N SER A 94 -14.52 -6.42 -41.01
CA SER A 94 -14.93 -5.46 -39.99
C SER A 94 -14.50 -5.90 -38.59
N ASP A 95 -14.77 -7.16 -38.26
CA ASP A 95 -14.48 -7.72 -36.92
C ASP A 95 -12.97 -7.87 -36.71
N ARG A 96 -12.24 -8.17 -37.79
CA ARG A 96 -10.77 -8.16 -37.80
C ARG A 96 -10.21 -6.79 -37.46
N ASN A 97 -10.73 -5.72 -38.07
CA ASN A 97 -10.29 -4.36 -37.77
C ASN A 97 -10.56 -3.99 -36.31
N ASP A 98 -11.75 -4.34 -35.78
CA ASP A 98 -12.10 -4.14 -34.37
C ASP A 98 -11.12 -4.88 -33.44
N HIS A 99 -10.74 -6.11 -33.77
CA HIS A 99 -9.82 -6.91 -32.97
C HIS A 99 -8.36 -6.42 -33.04
N GLU A 100 -7.89 -5.94 -34.20
CA GLU A 100 -6.55 -5.32 -34.31
C GLU A 100 -6.48 -4.00 -33.53
N ALA A 101 -7.55 -3.19 -33.56
CA ALA A 101 -7.65 -1.99 -32.75
C ALA A 101 -7.61 -2.34 -31.25
N LEU A 102 -8.39 -3.35 -30.82
CA LEU A 102 -8.37 -3.81 -29.44
C LEU A 102 -7.00 -4.36 -29.01
N LYS A 103 -6.32 -5.12 -29.87
CA LYS A 103 -4.96 -5.62 -29.62
C LYS A 103 -3.96 -4.48 -29.40
N THR A 104 -4.08 -3.43 -30.21
CA THR A 104 -3.24 -2.22 -30.08
C THR A 104 -3.48 -1.53 -28.74
N GLU A 105 -4.75 -1.35 -28.34
CA GLU A 105 -5.08 -0.77 -27.03
C GLU A 105 -4.59 -1.66 -25.87
N LEU A 106 -4.82 -2.98 -25.93
CA LEU A 106 -4.35 -3.93 -24.91
C LEU A 106 -2.83 -3.87 -24.73
N THR A 107 -2.09 -3.82 -25.82
CA THR A 107 -0.61 -3.72 -25.78
C THR A 107 -0.18 -2.40 -25.14
N ARG A 108 -0.84 -1.28 -25.48
CA ARG A 108 -0.55 0.02 -24.88
C ARG A 108 -0.79 0.01 -23.36
N GLU A 109 -1.92 -0.51 -22.91
CA GLU A 109 -2.26 -0.53 -21.49
C GLU A 109 -1.38 -1.53 -20.72
N LYS A 110 -1.02 -2.67 -21.32
CA LYS A 110 -0.03 -3.58 -20.76
C LYS A 110 1.29 -2.86 -20.46
N ASN A 111 1.83 -2.15 -21.45
CA ASN A 111 3.10 -1.44 -21.28
C ASN A 111 3.02 -0.41 -20.14
N LYS A 112 1.90 0.32 -20.02
CA LYS A 112 1.71 1.23 -18.88
C LYS A 112 1.75 0.49 -17.55
N VAL A 113 1.07 -0.66 -17.43
CA VAL A 113 1.11 -1.46 -16.19
C VAL A 113 2.52 -1.96 -15.90
N GLU A 114 3.26 -2.39 -16.92
CA GLU A 114 4.67 -2.79 -16.77
C GLU A 114 5.54 -1.61 -16.29
N ASP A 115 5.35 -0.41 -16.82
CA ASP A 115 6.04 0.80 -16.36
C ASP A 115 5.70 1.12 -14.89
N LEU A 116 4.45 0.94 -14.46
CA LEU A 116 4.05 1.10 -13.07
C LEU A 116 4.66 0.05 -12.15
N ILE A 117 4.78 -1.20 -12.60
CA ILE A 117 5.47 -2.27 -11.87
C ILE A 117 6.93 -1.89 -11.67
N VAL A 118 7.63 -1.48 -12.74
CA VAL A 118 9.02 -1.04 -12.67
C VAL A 118 9.17 0.16 -11.73
N LYS A 119 8.24 1.11 -11.77
CA LYS A 119 8.23 2.28 -10.88
C LYS A 119 8.06 1.88 -9.41
N ALA A 120 7.14 0.96 -9.12
CA ALA A 120 6.96 0.41 -7.79
C ALA A 120 8.21 -0.38 -7.35
N GLU A 121 8.80 -1.19 -8.23
CA GLU A 121 9.99 -1.99 -7.94
C GLU A 121 11.22 -1.12 -7.65
N ASN A 122 11.37 0.03 -8.30
CA ASN A 122 12.49 0.94 -8.08
C ASN A 122 12.25 1.98 -6.99
N ALA A 123 11.04 2.05 -6.42
CA ALA A 123 10.74 2.97 -5.34
C ALA A 123 11.48 2.57 -4.05
N THR A 124 12.14 3.56 -3.45
CA THR A 124 12.71 3.49 -2.09
C THR A 124 11.74 4.12 -1.09
N ASP A 125 11.95 3.88 0.21
CA ASP A 125 11.20 4.52 1.30
C ASP A 125 11.04 6.05 1.10
N ALA A 126 12.15 6.74 0.82
CA ALA A 126 12.18 8.19 0.62
C ALA A 126 11.35 8.67 -0.58
N THR A 127 11.14 7.82 -1.59
CA THR A 127 10.42 8.14 -2.83
C THR A 127 9.04 7.48 -2.89
N TRP A 128 8.69 6.67 -1.90
CA TRP A 128 7.52 5.80 -1.95
C TRP A 128 6.22 6.59 -2.05
N SER A 129 6.07 7.65 -1.25
CA SER A 129 4.84 8.45 -1.24
C SER A 129 4.52 9.08 -2.62
N SER A 130 5.53 9.65 -3.29
CA SER A 130 5.35 10.19 -4.65
C SER A 130 5.09 9.09 -5.68
N ALA A 131 5.85 7.99 -5.61
CA ALA A 131 5.66 6.87 -6.52
C ALA A 131 4.25 6.27 -6.39
N LYS A 132 3.78 6.06 -5.16
CA LYS A 132 2.45 5.54 -4.83
C LYS A 132 1.35 6.42 -5.42
N ALA A 133 1.38 7.73 -5.22
CA ALA A 133 0.36 8.63 -5.75
C ALA A 133 0.23 8.56 -7.28
N GLU A 134 1.37 8.47 -7.98
CA GLU A 134 1.38 8.30 -9.43
C GLU A 134 0.88 6.91 -9.84
N ILE A 135 1.32 5.85 -9.16
CA ILE A 135 0.86 4.48 -9.42
C ILE A 135 -0.65 4.36 -9.22
N GLU A 136 -1.19 4.89 -8.13
CA GLU A 136 -2.62 4.88 -7.84
C GLU A 136 -3.39 5.58 -8.97
N THR A 137 -2.99 6.80 -9.33
CA THR A 137 -3.64 7.57 -10.40
C THR A 137 -3.63 6.81 -11.72
N SER A 138 -2.46 6.34 -12.17
CA SER A 138 -2.34 5.64 -13.45
C SER A 138 -3.00 4.26 -13.43
N SER A 139 -2.97 3.54 -12.30
CA SER A 139 -3.64 2.24 -12.19
C SER A 139 -5.15 2.37 -12.27
N GLU A 140 -5.74 3.43 -11.69
CA GLU A 140 -7.18 3.71 -11.79
C GLU A 140 -7.59 4.09 -13.21
N GLU A 141 -6.72 4.80 -13.97
CA GLU A 141 -6.96 5.04 -15.40
C GLU A 141 -7.03 3.73 -16.21
N VAL A 142 -6.08 2.82 -15.97
CA VAL A 142 -6.05 1.51 -16.64
C VAL A 142 -7.25 0.67 -16.24
N LYS A 143 -7.59 0.60 -14.95
CA LYS A 143 -8.79 -0.12 -14.44
C LYS A 143 -10.07 0.46 -15.03
N GLY A 144 -10.18 1.79 -15.12
CA GLY A 144 -11.31 2.47 -15.73
C GLY A 144 -11.43 2.15 -17.22
N TRP A 145 -10.32 2.12 -17.96
CA TRP A 145 -10.32 1.64 -19.34
C TRP A 145 -10.75 0.18 -19.43
N TRP A 146 -10.23 -0.69 -18.58
CA TRP A 146 -10.58 -2.12 -18.55
C TRP A 146 -12.08 -2.36 -18.30
N ALA A 147 -12.66 -1.62 -17.36
CA ALA A 147 -14.10 -1.67 -17.08
C ALA A 147 -14.93 -1.33 -18.33
N ARG A 148 -14.57 -0.27 -19.05
CA ARG A 148 -15.25 0.12 -20.31
C ARG A 148 -15.11 -0.95 -21.39
N GLN A 149 -13.99 -1.66 -21.46
CA GLN A 149 -13.83 -2.75 -22.44
C GLN A 149 -14.73 -3.95 -22.11
N LYS A 150 -14.90 -4.29 -20.83
CA LYS A 150 -15.86 -5.33 -20.40
C LYS A 150 -17.30 -4.95 -20.77
N GLU A 151 -17.71 -3.71 -20.49
CA GLU A 151 -19.04 -3.22 -20.84
C GLU A 151 -19.32 -3.22 -22.35
N LYS A 152 -18.33 -2.87 -23.18
CA LYS A 152 -18.48 -2.92 -24.65
C LYS A 152 -18.70 -4.35 -25.14
N VAL A 153 -18.03 -5.33 -24.55
CA VAL A 153 -18.20 -6.75 -24.88
C VAL A 153 -19.59 -7.21 -24.46
N ASP A 154 -20.03 -6.89 -23.24
CA ASP A 154 -21.33 -7.29 -22.72
C ASP A 154 -22.49 -6.70 -23.52
N LYS A 155 -22.38 -5.43 -23.96
CA LYS A 155 -23.40 -4.81 -24.82
C LYS A 155 -23.51 -5.48 -26.19
N LYS A 156 -22.38 -5.82 -26.84
CA LYS A 156 -22.39 -6.52 -28.13
C LYS A 156 -23.05 -7.91 -27.97
N THR A 157 -22.71 -8.67 -26.94
CA THR A 157 -23.31 -10.00 -26.72
C THR A 157 -24.78 -9.97 -26.34
N THR A 158 -25.29 -8.92 -25.70
CA THR A 158 -26.74 -8.76 -25.50
C THR A 158 -27.49 -8.45 -26.78
N VAL A 159 -26.91 -7.63 -27.67
CA VAL A 159 -27.51 -7.26 -28.98
C VAL A 159 -27.40 -8.39 -30.03
N ASP A 160 -26.48 -9.32 -29.83
CA ASP A 160 -26.41 -10.53 -30.67
C ASP A 160 -27.44 -11.59 -30.23
N LYS A 161 -27.93 -11.53 -28.99
CA LYS A 161 -28.93 -12.44 -28.38
C LYS A 161 -30.39 -12.01 -28.55
N ASP A 162 -30.63 -10.80 -29.03
CA ASP A 162 -31.98 -10.30 -29.33
C ASP A 162 -32.26 -10.25 -30.85
N ASN A 163 -31.24 -10.46 -31.69
CA ASN A 163 -31.32 -10.46 -33.15
C ASN A 163 -31.25 -11.86 -33.81
N ASP A 164 -31.15 -12.94 -33.03
CA ASP A 164 -31.11 -14.34 -33.49
C ASP A 164 -32.50 -14.96 -33.71
N GLY A 165 -33.56 -14.15 -33.73
CA GLY A 165 -34.93 -14.60 -33.98
C GLY A 165 -35.73 -13.70 -34.93
N HIS A 166 -35.48 -13.80 -36.23
CA HIS A 166 -36.51 -13.62 -37.27
C HIS A 166 -36.18 -14.37 -38.57
#